data_AF-A0A5P3AKR8-F1
#
_entry.id   AF-A0A5P3AKR8-F1
#
_cell.length_a   1.000
_cell.length_b   1.000
_cell.length_c   1.000
_cell.angle_alpha   90.00
_cell.angle_beta   90.00
_cell.angle_gamma   90.00
#
_symmetry.space_group_name_H-M   'P 1'
#
loop_
_entity.id
_entity.type
_entity.pdbx_description
1 polymer ?
#
loop_
_entity_poly.entity_id
_entity_poly.type
_entity_poly.pdbx_seq_one_letter_code
_entity_poly.pdbx_strand_id
1 'polypeptide(L)'
;MTIAEKRRNAPTSLADALDWLDDPKARLLVNSRSGRAAVQVPATSLMLDDGTIEPRLRLIRPTEASTVPAKLMEDTHWLEADRAAFTAAWNSELAEVPEFSESTLHIVAGLLLPIWKQLPQDETRVYRLQTDDGQRIIGRRVSPAWVATTLASDAPTLSAAQVHALVLEGKTVVRLAEGMELHRSRVMGVNRIELSGFTEAAKDRLKADGFFSEIISWKLRLFCPTDADGVAILDRLLARCPVARLHDRGGC
;
A
#
# COMPACT_ATOMS: atom_id res chain seq x y z
N MET A 1 -16.56 15.95 -0.01
CA MET A 1 -17.52 14.86 -0.34
C MET A 1 -16.75 13.57 -0.56
N THR A 2 -17.43 12.43 -0.45
CA THR A 2 -16.86 11.10 -0.66
C THR A 2 -17.57 10.43 -1.82
N ILE A 3 -16.82 9.84 -2.75
CA ILE A 3 -17.32 9.22 -3.98
C ILE A 3 -16.76 7.80 -4.05
N ALA A 4 -17.62 6.80 -4.25
CA ALA A 4 -17.19 5.44 -4.58
C ALA A 4 -16.79 5.40 -6.07
N GLU A 5 -15.59 4.91 -6.35
CA GLU A 5 -15.06 4.69 -7.70
C GLU A 5 -15.02 3.19 -7.97
N LYS A 6 -15.76 2.74 -8.97
CA LYS A 6 -15.67 1.38 -9.50
C LYS A 6 -14.74 1.37 -10.71
N ARG A 7 -13.56 0.79 -10.57
CA ARG A 7 -12.54 0.73 -11.62
C ARG A 7 -12.43 -0.68 -12.17
N ARG A 8 -12.47 -0.82 -13.50
CA ARG A 8 -12.21 -2.11 -14.15
C ARG A 8 -10.74 -2.48 -14.00
N ASN A 9 -10.46 -3.68 -13.55
CA ASN A 9 -9.10 -4.20 -13.48
C ASN A 9 -8.62 -4.58 -14.89
N ALA A 10 -7.37 -4.26 -15.19
CA ALA A 10 -6.73 -4.59 -16.46
C ALA A 10 -5.42 -5.31 -16.15
N PRO A 11 -5.47 -6.60 -15.75
CA PRO A 11 -4.27 -7.35 -15.47
C PRO A 11 -3.50 -7.63 -16.77
N THR A 12 -2.17 -7.70 -16.68
CA THR A 12 -1.27 -8.13 -17.75
C THR A 12 -1.61 -9.56 -18.15
N SER A 13 -1.90 -9.79 -19.43
CA SER A 13 -2.25 -11.13 -19.91
C SER A 13 -1.02 -12.05 -19.85
N LEU A 14 -1.25 -13.37 -19.88
CA LEU A 14 -0.14 -14.32 -19.97
C LEU A 14 0.70 -14.11 -21.23
N ALA A 15 0.08 -13.76 -22.36
CA ALA A 15 0.80 -13.48 -23.59
C ALA A 15 1.73 -12.28 -23.42
N ASP A 16 1.21 -11.15 -22.94
CA ASP A 16 2.00 -9.94 -22.69
C ASP A 16 3.11 -10.19 -21.65
N ALA A 17 2.87 -11.07 -20.67
CA ALA A 17 3.86 -11.45 -19.69
C ALA A 17 5.01 -12.23 -20.32
N LEU A 18 4.71 -13.15 -21.24
CA LEU A 18 5.69 -13.97 -21.94
C LEU A 18 6.46 -13.18 -23.00
N ASP A 19 5.88 -12.12 -23.57
CA ASP A 19 6.56 -11.22 -24.52
C ASP A 19 7.78 -10.53 -23.90
N TRP A 20 7.84 -10.37 -22.58
CA TRP A 20 9.04 -9.87 -21.89
C TRP A 20 10.27 -10.78 -22.04
N LEU A 21 10.09 -12.04 -22.43
CA LEU A 21 11.20 -12.96 -22.69
C LEU A 21 11.98 -12.63 -23.96
N ASP A 22 11.54 -11.65 -24.75
CA ASP A 22 12.35 -11.07 -25.83
C ASP A 22 13.64 -10.42 -25.28
N ASP A 23 13.65 -9.99 -24.01
CA ASP A 23 14.88 -9.60 -23.31
C ASP A 23 15.63 -10.86 -22.82
N PRO A 24 16.88 -11.10 -23.25
CA PRO A 24 17.66 -12.26 -22.82
C PRO A 24 17.98 -12.30 -21.31
N LYS A 25 17.83 -11.17 -20.61
CA LYS A 25 17.99 -11.05 -19.16
C LYS A 25 16.68 -11.27 -18.39
N ALA A 26 15.56 -11.43 -19.08
CA ALA A 26 14.29 -11.73 -18.43
C ALA A 26 14.30 -13.15 -17.84
N ARG A 27 13.62 -13.33 -16.71
CA ARG A 27 13.47 -14.63 -16.04
C ARG A 27 12.03 -14.84 -15.60
N LEU A 28 11.53 -16.05 -15.76
CA LEU A 28 10.25 -16.47 -15.21
C LEU A 28 10.48 -16.97 -13.78
N LEU A 29 9.76 -16.39 -12.82
CA LEU A 29 9.89 -16.72 -11.42
C LEU A 29 8.58 -17.24 -10.84
N VAL A 30 8.67 -18.21 -9.94
CA VAL A 30 7.59 -18.65 -9.05
C VAL A 30 8.08 -18.56 -7.61
N ASN A 31 7.26 -17.96 -6.76
CA ASN A 31 7.58 -17.84 -5.35
C ASN A 31 7.29 -19.16 -4.63
N SER A 32 8.30 -19.82 -4.07
CA SER A 32 8.16 -21.16 -3.49
C SER A 32 7.26 -21.22 -2.26
N ARG A 33 7.06 -20.10 -1.56
CA ARG A 33 6.20 -20.02 -0.37
C ARG A 33 4.74 -19.72 -0.71
N SER A 34 4.50 -18.84 -1.68
CA SER A 34 3.15 -18.35 -2.01
C SER A 34 2.57 -18.95 -3.30
N GLY A 35 3.37 -19.63 -4.11
CA GLY A 35 2.96 -20.15 -5.43
C GLY A 35 2.75 -19.07 -6.49
N ARG A 36 3.00 -17.80 -6.16
CA ARG A 36 2.74 -16.65 -7.03
C ARG A 36 3.78 -16.52 -8.13
N ALA A 37 3.38 -15.98 -9.28
CA ALA A 37 4.26 -15.80 -10.43
C ALA A 37 4.75 -14.34 -10.57
N ALA A 38 5.94 -14.19 -11.15
CA ALA A 38 6.48 -12.91 -11.57
C ALA A 38 7.43 -13.06 -12.76
N VAL A 39 7.41 -12.11 -13.69
CA VAL A 39 8.48 -11.95 -14.68
C VAL A 39 9.50 -10.96 -14.10
N GLN A 40 10.76 -11.36 -14.03
CA GLN A 40 11.85 -10.49 -13.66
C GLN A 40 12.50 -9.92 -14.91
N VAL A 41 12.68 -8.60 -14.96
CA VAL A 41 13.45 -7.91 -16.00
C VAL A 41 14.42 -6.90 -15.37
N PRO A 42 15.52 -6.53 -16.05
CA PRO A 42 16.38 -5.44 -15.60
C PRO A 42 15.61 -4.12 -15.45
N ALA A 43 15.96 -3.33 -14.44
CA ALA A 43 15.46 -1.97 -14.27
C ALA A 43 16.62 -0.97 -14.26
N THR A 44 16.33 0.31 -14.52
CA THR A 44 17.31 1.39 -14.41
C THR A 44 17.94 1.39 -13.03
N SER A 45 19.28 1.31 -12.97
CA SER A 45 20.03 1.37 -11.71
C SER A 45 19.80 2.69 -10.98
N LEU A 46 20.00 2.70 -9.67
CA LEU A 46 19.93 3.88 -8.82
C LEU A 46 21.35 4.27 -8.38
N MET A 47 21.72 5.54 -8.52
CA MET A 47 22.95 6.06 -7.91
C MET A 47 22.62 6.52 -6.49
N LEU A 48 23.32 5.97 -5.51
CA LEU A 48 23.18 6.34 -4.10
C LEU A 48 24.01 7.58 -3.78
N ASP A 49 23.74 8.20 -2.64
CA ASP A 49 24.41 9.44 -2.20
C ASP A 49 25.92 9.26 -1.97
N ASP A 50 26.37 8.02 -1.75
CA ASP A 50 27.78 7.65 -1.64
C ASP A 50 28.47 7.43 -3.00
N GLY A 51 27.75 7.66 -4.10
CA GLY A 51 28.23 7.48 -5.47
C GLY A 51 28.22 6.04 -5.97
N THR A 52 27.75 5.07 -5.16
CA THR A 52 27.63 3.68 -5.61
C THR A 52 26.41 3.49 -6.52
N ILE A 53 26.53 2.59 -7.49
CA ILE A 53 25.44 2.22 -8.39
C ILE A 53 24.78 0.95 -7.85
N GLU A 54 23.50 1.05 -7.51
CA GLU A 54 22.67 -0.08 -7.09
C GLU A 54 21.92 -0.65 -8.30
N PRO A 55 22.23 -1.88 -8.75
CA PRO A 55 21.46 -2.56 -9.79
C PRO A 55 20.07 -2.88 -9.27
N ARG A 56 19.06 -2.67 -10.12
CA ARG A 56 17.66 -2.93 -9.77
C ARG A 56 17.01 -3.88 -10.76
N LEU A 57 16.03 -4.62 -10.26
CA LEU A 57 15.22 -5.57 -11.02
C LEU A 57 13.76 -5.16 -10.88
N ARG A 58 13.00 -5.28 -11.96
CA ARG A 58 11.56 -5.09 -11.96
C ARG A 58 10.89 -6.46 -11.98
N LEU A 59 10.05 -6.71 -10.99
CA LEU A 59 9.18 -7.86 -10.91
C LEU A 59 7.79 -7.45 -11.43
N ILE A 60 7.39 -8.02 -12.56
CA ILE A 60 6.11 -7.79 -13.22
C ILE A 60 5.18 -8.94 -12.86
N ARG A 61 3.99 -8.61 -12.37
CA ARG A 61 2.96 -9.54 -11.93
C ARG A 61 1.65 -9.21 -12.65
N PRO A 62 0.61 -10.04 -12.57
CA PRO A 62 -0.63 -9.79 -13.29
C PRO A 62 -1.22 -8.39 -13.04
N THR A 63 -1.28 -7.95 -11.79
CA THR A 63 -1.94 -6.67 -11.42
C THR A 63 -0.97 -5.56 -10.98
N GLU A 64 0.29 -5.88 -10.74
CA GLU A 64 1.26 -4.94 -10.18
C GLU A 64 2.66 -5.15 -10.76
N ALA A 65 3.49 -4.12 -10.71
CA ALA A 65 4.92 -4.25 -10.93
C ALA A 65 5.67 -3.52 -9.83
N SER A 66 6.76 -4.10 -9.36
CA SER A 66 7.61 -3.51 -8.33
C SER A 66 9.08 -3.56 -8.72
N THR A 67 9.80 -2.47 -8.47
CA THR A 67 11.24 -2.42 -8.65
C THR A 67 11.93 -2.64 -7.31
N VAL A 68 12.89 -3.56 -7.27
CA VAL A 68 13.65 -3.91 -6.06
C VAL A 68 15.16 -3.91 -6.36
N PRO A 69 16.03 -3.59 -5.38
CA PRO A 69 17.46 -3.83 -5.49
C PRO A 69 17.76 -5.29 -5.81
N ALA A 70 18.69 -5.53 -6.73
CA ALA A 70 19.04 -6.89 -7.15
C ALA A 70 19.54 -7.76 -5.98
N LYS A 71 20.28 -7.16 -5.04
CA LYS A 71 20.81 -7.84 -3.85
C LYS A 71 19.71 -8.42 -2.95
N LEU A 72 18.53 -7.81 -2.91
CA LEU A 72 17.42 -8.32 -2.08
C LEU A 72 16.81 -9.60 -2.66
N MET A 73 17.05 -9.93 -3.94
CA MET A 73 16.49 -11.14 -4.54
C MET A 73 17.05 -12.41 -3.90
N GLU A 74 18.32 -12.40 -3.46
CA GLU A 74 18.97 -13.55 -2.81
C GLU A 74 18.27 -13.97 -1.52
N ASP A 75 17.68 -13.00 -0.80
CA ASP A 75 16.95 -13.23 0.44
C ASP A 75 15.47 -13.57 0.22
N THR A 76 14.99 -13.60 -1.03
CA THR A 76 13.59 -13.85 -1.36
C THR A 76 13.31 -15.31 -1.73
N HIS A 77 12.04 -15.71 -1.66
CA HIS A 77 11.60 -17.04 -2.09
C HIS A 77 11.29 -17.13 -3.60
N TRP A 78 11.74 -16.16 -4.40
CA TRP A 78 11.53 -16.18 -5.84
C TRP A 78 12.54 -17.11 -6.50
N LEU A 79 12.05 -18.19 -7.10
CA LEU A 79 12.88 -19.17 -7.79
C LEU A 79 12.60 -19.12 -9.28
N GLU A 80 13.66 -19.28 -10.08
CA GLU A 80 13.52 -19.47 -11.51
C GLU A 80 12.68 -20.71 -11.79
N ALA A 81 11.68 -20.56 -12.66
CA ALA A 81 10.72 -21.59 -12.98
C ALA A 81 10.68 -21.84 -14.48
N ASP A 82 10.37 -23.07 -14.87
CA ASP A 82 10.09 -23.36 -16.27
C ASP A 82 8.78 -22.67 -16.72
N ARG A 83 8.59 -22.63 -18.04
CA ARG A 83 7.43 -21.98 -18.66
C ARG A 83 6.10 -22.62 -18.24
N ALA A 84 6.06 -23.92 -17.95
CA ALA A 84 4.84 -24.61 -17.58
C ALA A 84 4.41 -24.26 -16.16
N ALA A 85 5.34 -24.33 -15.20
CA ALA A 85 5.11 -23.94 -13.81
C ALA A 85 4.72 -22.46 -13.70
N PHE A 86 5.42 -21.58 -14.42
CA PHE A 86 5.08 -20.16 -14.49
C PHE A 86 3.67 -19.92 -15.07
N THR A 87 3.34 -20.56 -16.20
CA THR A 87 2.03 -20.42 -16.85
C THR A 87 0.89 -20.84 -15.93
N ALA A 88 1.04 -21.96 -15.22
CA ALA A 88 0.06 -22.44 -14.27
C ALA A 88 -0.15 -21.43 -13.13
N ALA A 89 0.94 -20.96 -12.51
CA ALA A 89 0.89 -19.98 -11.43
C ALA A 89 0.29 -18.64 -11.88
N TRP A 90 0.69 -18.13 -13.06
CA TRP A 90 0.17 -16.87 -13.61
C TRP A 90 -1.32 -16.94 -13.91
N ASN A 91 -1.79 -18.02 -14.54
CA ASN A 91 -3.21 -18.22 -14.82
C ASN A 91 -4.04 -18.40 -13.55
N SER A 92 -3.50 -19.06 -12.52
CA SER A 92 -4.16 -19.16 -11.21
C SER A 92 -4.37 -17.77 -10.62
N GLU A 93 -3.36 -16.90 -10.67
CA GLU A 93 -3.50 -15.52 -10.17
C GLU A 93 -4.48 -14.71 -11.02
N LEU A 94 -4.46 -14.84 -12.35
CA LEU A 94 -5.42 -14.15 -13.23
C LEU A 94 -6.87 -14.54 -12.94
N ALA A 95 -7.13 -15.81 -12.63
CA ALA A 95 -8.47 -16.29 -12.30
C ALA A 95 -9.02 -15.69 -11.00
N GLU A 96 -8.14 -15.26 -10.09
CA GLU A 96 -8.51 -14.62 -8.82
C GLU A 96 -8.70 -13.09 -8.94
N VAL A 97 -8.35 -12.48 -10.09
CA VAL A 97 -8.50 -11.03 -10.28
C VAL A 97 -9.98 -10.70 -10.51
N PRO A 98 -10.63 -9.92 -9.63
CA PRO A 98 -12.02 -9.51 -9.85
C PRO A 98 -12.10 -8.58 -11.07
N GLU A 99 -13.23 -8.58 -11.77
CA GLU A 99 -13.41 -7.71 -12.94
C GLU A 99 -13.30 -6.21 -12.56
N PHE A 100 -13.79 -5.85 -11.37
CA PHE A 100 -13.78 -4.49 -10.86
C PHE A 100 -13.18 -4.43 -9.45
N SER A 101 -12.49 -3.33 -9.17
CA SER A 101 -12.10 -2.92 -7.83
C SER A 101 -12.87 -1.66 -7.44
N GLU A 102 -13.25 -1.56 -6.17
CA GLU A 102 -13.88 -0.38 -5.61
C GLU A 102 -12.87 0.41 -4.78
N SER A 103 -12.83 1.72 -4.98
CA SER A 103 -11.99 2.64 -4.21
C SER A 103 -12.83 3.83 -3.73
N THR A 104 -12.40 4.46 -2.65
CA THR A 104 -13.05 5.66 -2.14
C THR A 104 -12.23 6.89 -2.49
N LEU A 105 -12.86 7.86 -3.15
CA LEU A 105 -12.28 9.15 -3.47
C LEU A 105 -12.85 10.23 -2.55
N HIS A 106 -11.99 11.02 -1.92
CA HIS A 106 -12.41 12.24 -1.25
C HIS A 106 -12.15 13.43 -2.17
N ILE A 107 -13.22 14.14 -2.51
CA ILE A 107 -13.18 15.29 -3.41
C ILE A 107 -13.61 16.54 -2.66
N VAL A 108 -12.82 17.59 -2.78
CA VAL A 108 -13.21 18.96 -2.41
C VAL A 108 -13.71 19.64 -3.68
N ALA A 109 -14.98 20.05 -3.68
CA ALA A 109 -15.64 20.70 -4.80
C ALA A 109 -16.33 22.00 -4.33
N GLY A 110 -16.73 22.84 -5.28
CA GLY A 110 -17.31 24.16 -4.99
C GLY A 110 -16.28 25.29 -5.12
N LEU A 111 -16.45 26.35 -4.33
CA LEU A 111 -15.52 27.48 -4.31
C LEU A 111 -14.21 27.06 -3.62
N LEU A 112 -13.17 26.75 -4.40
CA LEU A 112 -11.87 26.31 -3.88
C LEU A 112 -10.95 27.46 -3.46
N LEU A 113 -11.17 28.68 -3.97
CA LEU A 113 -10.33 29.85 -3.69
C LEU A 113 -10.17 30.15 -2.19
N PRO A 114 -11.22 30.12 -1.35
CA PRO A 114 -11.10 30.43 0.08
C PRO A 114 -10.19 29.47 0.86
N ILE A 115 -10.06 28.23 0.38
CA ILE A 115 -9.29 27.15 1.02
C ILE A 115 -8.04 26.77 0.21
N TRP A 116 -7.68 27.54 -0.81
CA TRP A 116 -6.62 27.19 -1.76
C TRP A 116 -5.27 26.91 -1.09
N LYS A 117 -4.92 27.69 -0.05
CA LYS A 117 -3.69 27.51 0.73
C LYS A 117 -3.67 26.22 1.56
N GLN A 118 -4.84 25.68 1.88
CA GLN A 118 -4.97 24.49 2.69
C GLN A 118 -4.89 23.22 1.84
N LEU A 119 -5.29 23.27 0.56
CA LEU A 119 -5.27 22.10 -0.32
C LEU A 119 -3.87 21.48 -0.45
N PRO A 120 -3.76 20.15 -0.63
CA PRO A 120 -2.47 19.48 -0.84
C PRO A 120 -1.73 20.13 -2.02
N GLN A 121 -0.44 20.42 -1.86
CA GLN A 121 0.34 21.11 -2.91
C GLN A 121 1.02 20.12 -3.87
N ASP A 122 1.18 18.89 -3.43
CA ASP A 122 1.76 17.75 -4.13
C ASP A 122 0.83 17.17 -5.23
N GLU A 123 -0.50 17.22 -5.06
CA GLU A 123 -1.44 16.67 -6.07
C GLU A 123 -2.38 17.73 -6.69
N THR A 124 -1.85 18.65 -7.51
CA THR A 124 -2.60 19.79 -8.11
C THR A 124 -3.69 19.43 -9.14
N ARG A 125 -3.93 18.14 -9.40
CA ARG A 125 -4.85 17.67 -10.44
C ARG A 125 -6.31 18.02 -10.10
N VAL A 126 -7.02 18.58 -11.08
CA VAL A 126 -8.47 18.81 -11.01
C VAL A 126 -9.19 17.65 -11.70
N TYR A 127 -10.10 17.02 -10.98
CA TYR A 127 -10.92 15.92 -11.48
C TYR A 127 -12.26 16.48 -11.97
N ARG A 128 -12.69 16.00 -13.13
CA ARG A 128 -14.07 16.14 -13.62
C ARG A 128 -14.70 14.76 -13.58
N LEU A 129 -15.63 14.57 -12.66
CA LEU A 129 -16.29 13.30 -12.39
C LEU A 129 -17.76 13.38 -12.78
N GLN A 130 -18.32 12.26 -13.20
CA GLN A 130 -19.74 12.06 -13.38
C GLN A 130 -20.12 10.79 -12.63
N THR A 131 -21.09 10.88 -11.73
CA THR A 131 -21.64 9.75 -10.99
C THR A 131 -22.68 9.01 -11.83
N ASP A 132 -23.05 7.80 -11.40
CA ASP A 132 -24.01 6.94 -12.12
C ASP A 132 -25.42 7.56 -12.21
N ASP A 133 -25.79 8.43 -11.27
CA ASP A 133 -27.04 9.21 -11.29
C ASP A 133 -26.96 10.49 -12.17
N GLY A 134 -25.82 10.74 -12.83
CA GLY A 134 -25.61 11.85 -13.75
C GLY A 134 -25.13 13.15 -13.10
N GLN A 135 -24.87 13.19 -11.79
CA GLN A 135 -24.30 14.37 -11.15
C GLN A 135 -22.87 14.64 -11.68
N ARG A 136 -22.63 15.89 -12.10
CA ARG A 136 -21.31 16.33 -12.58
C ARG A 136 -20.59 17.09 -11.49
N ILE A 137 -19.36 16.67 -11.18
CA ILE A 137 -18.55 17.22 -10.09
C ILE A 137 -17.21 17.68 -10.68
N ILE A 138 -16.80 18.89 -10.31
CA ILE A 138 -15.45 19.40 -10.57
C ILE A 138 -14.82 19.71 -9.22
N GLY A 139 -13.63 19.16 -8.97
CA GLY A 139 -12.98 19.33 -7.68
C GLY A 139 -11.56 18.80 -7.65
N ARG A 140 -10.91 18.93 -6.49
CA ARG A 140 -9.59 18.36 -6.24
C ARG A 140 -9.70 17.14 -5.36
N ARG A 141 -8.95 16.09 -5.71
CA ARG A 141 -8.76 14.92 -4.85
C ARG A 141 -7.92 15.33 -3.66
N VAL A 142 -8.33 14.87 -2.49
CA VAL A 142 -7.61 15.05 -1.23
C VAL A 142 -7.49 13.69 -0.56
N SER A 143 -6.45 13.52 0.25
CA SER A 143 -6.32 12.31 1.05
C SER A 143 -7.34 12.31 2.19
N PRO A 144 -7.71 11.13 2.71
CA PRO A 144 -8.52 11.05 3.93
C PRO A 144 -7.84 11.79 5.11
N ALA A 145 -6.51 11.78 5.16
CA ALA A 145 -5.71 12.50 6.16
C ALA A 145 -5.95 14.02 6.11
N TRP A 146 -5.92 14.56 4.90
CA TRP A 146 -6.20 15.97 4.66
C TRP A 146 -7.63 16.34 5.06
N VAL A 147 -8.61 15.49 4.72
CA VAL A 147 -10.02 15.71 5.09
C VAL A 147 -10.19 15.79 6.60
N ALA A 148 -9.62 14.82 7.32
CA ALA A 148 -9.67 14.76 8.77
C ALA A 148 -9.01 15.98 9.43
N THR A 149 -7.86 16.41 8.92
CA THR A 149 -7.12 17.55 9.50
C THR A 149 -7.78 18.89 9.17
N THR A 150 -8.42 19.02 8.01
CA THR A 150 -9.00 20.29 7.54
C THR A 150 -10.43 20.51 8.02
N LEU A 151 -11.22 19.44 8.17
CA LEU A 151 -12.62 19.53 8.60
C LEU A 151 -12.80 19.47 10.12
N ALA A 152 -11.79 19.05 10.86
CA ALA A 152 -11.94 18.85 12.30
C ALA A 152 -11.40 20.04 13.10
N SER A 153 -12.21 20.52 14.04
CA SER A 153 -11.75 21.39 15.14
C SER A 153 -11.14 20.57 16.31
N ASP A 154 -11.36 19.24 16.31
CA ASP A 154 -10.90 18.25 17.29
C ASP A 154 -10.23 17.03 16.62
N ALA A 155 -9.68 16.08 17.38
CA ALA A 155 -9.07 14.87 16.83
C ALA A 155 -10.07 14.01 16.01
N PRO A 156 -9.68 13.44 14.87
CA PRO A 156 -10.60 12.71 14.00
C PRO A 156 -11.13 11.42 14.64
N THR A 157 -12.46 11.26 14.70
CA THR A 157 -13.10 10.04 15.19
C THR A 157 -13.19 9.02 14.06
N LEU A 158 -12.25 8.08 14.03
CA LEU A 158 -12.24 6.95 13.08
C LEU A 158 -12.49 5.64 13.83
N SER A 159 -13.32 4.77 13.26
CA SER A 159 -13.46 3.39 13.74
C SER A 159 -12.23 2.55 13.42
N ALA A 160 -12.04 1.44 14.14
CA ALA A 160 -10.93 0.51 13.87
C ALA A 160 -10.94 -0.01 12.42
N ALA A 161 -12.13 -0.29 11.86
CA ALA A 161 -12.27 -0.72 10.48
C ALA A 161 -11.83 0.36 9.47
N GLN A 162 -12.16 1.63 9.76
CA GLN A 162 -11.73 2.75 8.94
C GLN A 162 -10.20 2.95 9.02
N VAL A 163 -9.61 2.87 10.21
CA VAL A 163 -8.15 2.93 10.40
C VAL A 163 -7.46 1.79 9.66
N HIS A 164 -7.98 0.56 9.79
CA HIS A 164 -7.45 -0.62 9.11
C HIS A 164 -7.41 -0.44 7.58
N ALA A 165 -8.54 -0.07 6.99
CA ALA A 165 -8.64 0.17 5.54
C ALA A 165 -7.75 1.33 5.07
N LEU A 166 -7.75 2.43 5.83
CA LEU A 166 -6.97 3.63 5.53
C LEU A 166 -5.46 3.35 5.50
N VAL A 167 -4.97 2.62 6.50
CA VAL A 167 -3.55 2.25 6.56
C VAL A 167 -3.22 1.32 5.41
N LEU A 168 -4.05 0.31 5.11
CA LEU A 168 -3.83 -0.62 3.99
C LEU A 168 -3.84 0.04 2.60
N GLU A 169 -4.62 1.11 2.40
CA GLU A 169 -4.53 1.92 1.17
C GLU A 169 -3.12 2.48 0.98
N GLY A 170 -2.43 2.77 2.09
CA GLY A 170 -1.00 3.06 2.15
C GLY A 170 -0.62 4.47 1.76
N LYS A 171 -1.59 5.37 1.66
CA LYS A 171 -1.39 6.81 1.43
C LYS A 171 -1.36 7.63 2.71
N THR A 172 -1.74 7.03 3.83
CA THR A 172 -1.88 7.73 5.11
C THR A 172 -1.12 7.01 6.21
N VAL A 173 -0.47 7.81 7.05
CA VAL A 173 0.07 7.40 8.35
C VAL A 173 -0.90 7.90 9.43
N VAL A 174 -1.32 7.00 10.31
CA VAL A 174 -2.23 7.30 11.41
C VAL A 174 -1.38 7.45 12.67
N ARG A 175 -1.25 8.68 13.16
CA ARG A 175 -0.55 8.96 14.43
C ARG A 175 -1.55 8.85 15.58
N LEU A 176 -1.21 8.01 16.55
CA LEU A 176 -1.99 7.75 17.75
C LEU A 176 -1.52 8.67 18.89
N ALA A 177 -2.33 8.75 19.94
CA ALA A 177 -1.89 9.27 21.23
C ALA A 177 -0.64 8.51 21.70
N GLU A 178 0.21 9.17 22.49
CA GLU A 178 1.51 8.64 22.96
C GLU A 178 2.60 8.50 21.87
N GLY A 179 2.38 9.10 20.68
CA GLY A 179 3.43 9.21 19.65
C GLY A 179 3.63 7.96 18.80
N MET A 180 2.80 6.93 18.97
CA MET A 180 2.79 5.75 18.12
C MET A 180 2.21 6.05 16.73
N GLU A 181 2.63 5.29 15.73
CA GLU A 181 2.16 5.46 14.36
C GLU A 181 1.83 4.13 13.70
N LEU A 182 0.64 4.07 13.09
CA LEU A 182 0.25 2.99 12.18
C LEU A 182 0.51 3.43 10.75
N HIS A 183 1.24 2.61 10.00
CA HIS A 183 1.53 2.86 8.60
C HIS A 183 1.65 1.55 7.84
N ARG A 184 1.41 1.57 6.52
CA ARG A 184 1.66 0.40 5.69
C ARG A 184 3.14 0.21 5.49
N SER A 185 3.67 -0.99 5.68
CA SER A 185 5.01 -1.33 5.25
C SER A 185 4.97 -2.50 4.29
N ARG A 186 6.01 -2.62 3.45
CA ARG A 186 6.17 -3.77 2.56
C ARG A 186 7.31 -4.61 3.12
N VAL A 187 7.01 -5.85 3.47
CA VAL A 187 7.97 -6.83 3.99
C VAL A 187 7.88 -8.06 3.10
N MET A 188 8.99 -8.46 2.49
CA MET A 188 9.06 -9.60 1.57
C MET A 188 7.98 -9.56 0.47
N GLY A 189 7.74 -8.38 -0.10
CA GLY A 189 6.75 -8.19 -1.18
C GLY A 189 5.29 -8.18 -0.71
N VAL A 190 5.01 -8.29 0.59
CA VAL A 190 3.65 -8.26 1.14
C VAL A 190 3.40 -6.94 1.85
N ASN A 191 2.26 -6.31 1.56
CA ASN A 191 1.80 -5.13 2.28
C ASN A 191 1.30 -5.54 3.67
N ARG A 192 1.82 -4.89 4.70
CA ARG A 192 1.49 -5.13 6.11
C ARG A 192 1.12 -3.84 6.81
N ILE A 193 0.38 -3.93 7.91
CA ILE A 193 0.14 -2.82 8.83
C ILE A 193 1.20 -2.89 9.92
N GLU A 194 2.03 -1.86 10.03
CA GLU A 194 3.10 -1.78 11.03
C GLU A 194 2.80 -0.69 12.05
N LEU A 195 3.10 -1.00 13.31
CA LEU A 195 3.09 -0.05 14.42
C LEU A 195 4.53 0.34 14.77
N SER A 196 4.84 1.63 14.70
CA SER A 196 6.12 2.22 15.12
C SER A 196 5.92 3.19 16.28
N GLY A 197 7.03 3.58 16.92
CA GLY A 197 7.02 4.54 18.04
C GLY A 197 6.55 3.95 19.38
N PHE A 198 6.36 2.63 19.47
CA PHE A 198 6.05 1.96 20.73
C PHE A 198 7.29 1.89 21.64
N THR A 199 7.07 1.95 22.96
CA THR A 199 8.11 1.74 23.96
C THR A 199 8.30 0.25 24.27
N GLU A 200 9.45 -0.14 24.80
CA GLU A 200 9.66 -1.53 25.24
C GLU A 200 8.63 -1.97 26.27
N ALA A 201 8.24 -1.09 27.19
CA ALA A 201 7.19 -1.37 28.18
C ALA A 201 5.81 -1.64 27.55
N ALA A 202 5.51 -1.02 26.40
CA ALA A 202 4.24 -1.24 25.69
C ALA A 202 4.24 -2.54 24.87
N LYS A 203 5.41 -3.05 24.48
CA LYS A 203 5.59 -4.19 23.56
C LYS A 203 4.84 -5.43 24.01
N ASP A 204 5.02 -5.87 25.25
CA ASP A 204 4.44 -7.14 25.73
C ASP A 204 2.91 -7.06 25.79
N ARG A 205 2.38 -5.89 26.15
CA ARG A 205 0.94 -5.63 26.12
C ARG A 205 0.40 -5.60 24.70
N LEU A 206 1.07 -4.93 23.76
CA LEU A 206 0.66 -4.91 22.35
C LEU A 206 0.64 -6.32 21.76
N LYS A 207 1.60 -7.17 22.15
CA LYS A 207 1.58 -8.60 21.79
C LYS A 207 0.40 -9.35 22.40
N ALA A 208 0.10 -9.12 23.67
CA ALA A 208 -1.07 -9.69 24.32
C ALA A 208 -2.39 -9.24 23.66
N ASP A 209 -2.43 -8.04 23.08
CA ASP A 209 -3.57 -7.55 22.31
C ASP A 209 -3.68 -8.19 20.92
N GLY A 210 -2.67 -8.92 20.44
CA GLY A 210 -2.67 -9.63 19.15
C GLY A 210 -1.69 -9.09 18.10
N PHE A 211 -0.90 -8.07 18.41
CA PHE A 211 0.21 -7.69 17.52
C PHE A 211 1.29 -8.79 17.53
N PHE A 212 1.97 -8.98 16.40
CA PHE A 212 3.09 -9.91 16.31
C PHE A 212 4.36 -9.17 15.93
N SER A 213 5.51 -9.70 16.35
CA SER A 213 6.81 -9.07 16.09
C SER A 213 7.69 -9.94 15.21
N GLU A 214 8.43 -9.33 14.30
CA GLU A 214 9.52 -9.95 13.55
C GLU A 214 10.79 -9.12 13.71
N ILE A 215 11.95 -9.76 13.59
CA ILE A 215 13.24 -9.06 13.49
C ILE A 215 13.57 -8.96 12.01
N ILE A 216 13.62 -7.73 11.48
CA ILE A 216 13.91 -7.46 10.06
C ILE A 216 15.00 -6.40 10.01
N SER A 217 16.08 -6.68 9.25
CA SER A 217 17.26 -5.80 9.17
C SER A 217 17.77 -5.39 10.56
N TRP A 218 17.92 -6.38 11.46
CA TRP A 218 18.39 -6.21 12.84
C TRP A 218 17.49 -5.38 13.76
N LYS A 219 16.30 -4.99 13.31
CA LYS A 219 15.35 -4.20 14.09
C LYS A 219 14.10 -5.01 14.39
N LEU A 220 13.66 -4.97 15.65
CA LEU A 220 12.35 -5.48 16.05
C LEU A 220 11.25 -4.58 15.46
N ARG A 221 10.37 -5.18 14.66
CA ARG A 221 9.21 -4.52 14.06
C ARG A 221 7.94 -5.20 14.52
N LEU A 222 6.87 -4.42 14.68
CA LEU A 222 5.61 -4.90 15.25
C LEU A 222 4.48 -4.67 14.25
N PHE A 223 3.69 -5.72 14.00
CA PHE A 223 2.70 -5.75 12.94
C PHE A 223 1.31 -6.11 13.47
N CYS A 224 0.30 -5.52 12.86
CA CYS A 224 -1.08 -5.93 13.00
C CYS A 224 -1.44 -6.88 11.84
N PRO A 225 -2.18 -7.98 12.09
CA PRO A 225 -2.79 -8.77 11.02
C PRO A 225 -3.58 -7.88 10.05
N THR A 226 -3.58 -8.26 8.76
CA THR A 226 -4.28 -7.51 7.71
C THR A 226 -5.66 -8.08 7.36
N ASP A 227 -6.08 -9.12 8.08
CA ASP A 227 -7.38 -9.78 7.95
C ASP A 227 -8.41 -9.17 8.92
N ALA A 228 -9.56 -9.82 9.07
CA ALA A 228 -10.64 -9.34 9.94
C ALA A 228 -10.22 -9.26 11.42
N ASP A 229 -9.30 -10.12 11.87
CA ASP A 229 -8.81 -10.11 13.26
C ASP A 229 -8.00 -8.83 13.54
N GLY A 230 -7.33 -8.30 12.52
CA GLY A 230 -6.64 -7.01 12.58
C GLY A 230 -7.55 -5.86 13.02
N VAL A 231 -8.83 -5.86 12.60
CA VAL A 231 -9.80 -4.84 13.00
C VAL A 231 -10.08 -4.90 14.50
N ALA A 232 -10.27 -6.09 15.07
CA ALA A 232 -10.52 -6.25 16.51
C ALA A 232 -9.29 -5.88 17.35
N ILE A 233 -8.08 -6.16 16.85
CA ILE A 233 -6.82 -5.77 17.50
C ILE A 233 -6.67 -4.25 17.51
N LEU A 234 -6.97 -3.59 16.39
CA LEU A 234 -6.95 -2.13 16.30
C LEU A 234 -8.01 -1.49 17.19
N ASP A 235 -9.18 -2.09 17.36
CA ASP A 235 -10.21 -1.59 18.27
C ASP A 235 -9.71 -1.49 19.72
N ARG A 236 -9.05 -2.55 20.22
CA ARG A 236 -8.41 -2.53 21.54
C ARG A 236 -7.32 -1.46 21.65
N LEU A 237 -6.51 -1.29 20.61
CA LEU A 237 -5.48 -0.26 20.59
C LEU A 237 -6.09 1.15 20.66
N LEU A 238 -7.08 1.43 19.81
CA LEU A 238 -7.71 2.75 19.69
C LEU A 238 -8.53 3.14 20.92
N ALA A 239 -9.08 2.17 21.65
CA ALA A 239 -9.75 2.41 22.92
C ALA A 239 -8.83 3.03 24.00
N ARG A 240 -7.51 2.85 23.88
CA ARG A 240 -6.49 3.36 24.83
C ARG A 240 -5.65 4.47 24.24
N CYS A 241 -5.27 4.31 22.98
CA CYS A 241 -4.42 5.23 22.23
C CYS A 241 -5.23 5.74 21.03
N PRO A 242 -6.14 6.72 21.23
CA PRO A 242 -7.00 7.21 20.17
C PRO A 242 -6.18 7.85 19.05
N VAL A 243 -6.78 7.98 17.87
CA VAL A 243 -6.16 8.68 16.75
C VAL A 243 -5.94 10.14 17.15
N ALA A 244 -4.68 10.57 17.11
CA ALA A 244 -4.30 11.96 17.40
C ALA A 244 -4.31 12.79 16.11
N ARG A 245 -3.69 12.29 15.04
CA ARG A 245 -3.57 12.98 13.75
C ARG A 245 -3.43 12.00 12.59
N LEU A 246 -3.76 12.47 11.40
CA LEU A 246 -3.50 11.77 10.16
C LEU A 246 -2.47 12.57 9.36
N HIS A 247 -1.52 11.88 8.74
CA HIS A 247 -0.51 12.49 7.88
C HIS A 247 -0.47 11.77 6.54
N ASP A 248 -0.23 12.53 5.48
CA ASP A 248 0.10 11.92 4.20
C ASP A 248 1.41 11.15 4.34
N ARG A 249 1.43 9.95 3.77
CA ARG A 249 2.66 9.19 3.67
C ARG A 249 3.55 9.90 2.66
N GLY A 250 4.64 10.49 3.13
CA GLY A 250 5.67 11.04 2.25
C GLY A 250 6.05 10.01 1.20
N GLY A 251 5.80 10.34 -0.07
CA GLY A 251 6.20 9.51 -1.20
C GLY A 251 7.72 9.41 -1.24
N CYS A 252 8.23 8.19 -1.33
CA CYS A 252 9.54 7.95 -1.92
C CYS A 252 9.39 8.04 -3.44
#